data_AF-A0A4R2LFB5-F1
#
_entry.id   AF-A0A4R2LFB5-F1
#
_cell.length_a   1.000
_cell.length_b   1.000
_cell.length_c   1.000
_cell.angle_alpha   90.00
_cell.angle_beta   90.00
_cell.angle_gamma   90.00
#
_symmetry.space_group_name_H-M   'P 1'
#
loop_
_entity.id
_entity.type
_entity.pdbx_description
1 polymer ?
#
loop_
_entity_poly.entity_id
_entity_poly.type
_entity_poly.pdbx_seq_one_letter_code
_entity_poly.pdbx_strand_id
1 'polypeptide(L)'
;MLKETKKNYIHVYMDLTDEIIYFHTTSAPCRLGKSLLDFIYMDLKKVCLETEQVQEMHPYFSSWNDERIQTLTIKDCDDDASTDLTLGKLEELQGIYKKLLDALVHGPSEMNEEAAHYFLRHPFYSSGTLVNQTVKNENRWMIDYFLMGFEDCLMCELIEMMRRHQNIKVCKNCGRFFIPRRSNVDYCTRVFSSDGKTCADVGYTKTFEKTVKKDELLQAYTRAYKAHYARMTKPRKKAANMSREEFEAWYKEAKEGLELARQGKLDPEDYKVWLKK
;
A
#
# COMPACT_ATOMS: atom_id res chain seq x y z
N MET A 1 47.49 9.84 16.33
CA MET A 1 46.81 9.12 15.22
C MET A 1 45.45 8.70 15.71
N LEU A 2 44.40 9.42 15.30
CA LEU A 2 43.02 8.96 15.52
C LEU A 2 42.87 7.67 14.70
N LYS A 3 42.58 6.54 15.36
CA LYS A 3 42.16 5.32 14.65
C LYS A 3 40.96 5.73 13.80
N GLU A 4 41.07 5.62 12.49
CA GLU A 4 39.92 5.69 11.60
C GLU A 4 38.98 4.55 12.00
N THR A 5 37.99 4.86 12.84
CA THR A 5 36.81 4.04 12.97
C THR A 5 36.17 4.05 11.60
N LYS A 6 36.20 2.89 10.93
CA LYS A 6 35.51 2.64 9.66
C LYS A 6 34.02 2.88 9.90
N LYS A 7 33.58 4.12 9.73
CA LYS A 7 32.20 4.51 9.98
C LYS A 7 31.37 3.96 8.83
N ASN A 8 30.68 2.86 9.06
CA ASN A 8 29.80 2.21 8.10
C ASN A 8 28.48 2.98 8.01
N TYR A 9 28.47 4.09 7.29
CA TYR A 9 27.24 4.82 6.95
C TYR A 9 26.56 4.18 5.75
N ILE A 10 25.25 4.33 5.67
CA ILE A 10 24.44 3.96 4.51
C ILE A 10 23.93 5.23 3.84
N HIS A 11 24.13 5.30 2.53
CA HIS A 11 23.62 6.38 1.69
C HIS A 11 22.19 6.09 1.26
N VAL A 12 21.25 6.88 1.75
CA VAL A 12 19.87 6.83 1.29
C VAL A 12 19.60 8.05 0.42
N TYR A 13 19.30 7.81 -0.85
CA TYR A 13 18.95 8.87 -1.79
C TYR A 13 17.44 8.99 -1.93
N MET A 14 16.97 10.24 -1.99
CA MET A 14 15.58 10.54 -2.25
C MET A 14 15.44 11.56 -3.36
N ASP A 15 14.65 11.21 -4.37
CA ASP A 15 14.36 12.11 -5.48
C ASP A 15 13.56 13.34 -4.99
N LEU A 16 13.89 14.53 -5.47
CA LEU A 16 13.13 15.75 -5.12
C LEU A 16 11.74 15.80 -5.77
N THR A 17 11.55 15.13 -6.90
CA THR A 17 10.35 15.17 -7.72
C THR A 17 9.48 13.94 -7.55
N ASP A 18 10.09 12.77 -7.38
CA ASP A 18 9.38 11.51 -7.27
C ASP A 18 9.29 11.01 -5.81
N GLU A 19 8.28 10.19 -5.52
CA GLU A 19 8.15 9.47 -4.24
C GLU A 19 9.02 8.20 -4.22
N ILE A 20 10.24 8.24 -4.76
CA ILE A 20 11.13 7.08 -4.85
C ILE A 20 12.33 7.25 -3.92
N ILE A 21 12.61 6.19 -3.17
CA ILE A 21 13.73 6.09 -2.22
C ILE A 21 14.71 5.00 -2.68
N TYR A 22 16.00 5.26 -2.50
CA TYR A 22 17.11 4.38 -2.86
C TYR A 22 17.99 4.19 -1.62
N PHE A 23 18.09 2.99 -1.06
CA PHE A 23 18.83 2.76 0.19
C PHE A 23 20.32 2.49 -0.01
N HIS A 24 20.72 2.09 -1.21
CA HIS A 24 22.09 1.94 -1.65
C HIS A 24 22.11 1.84 -3.19
N THR A 25 23.29 1.96 -3.79
CA THR A 25 23.46 1.89 -5.26
C THR A 25 23.01 0.56 -5.86
N THR A 26 22.98 -0.52 -5.07
CA THR A 26 22.60 -1.86 -5.53
C THR A 26 21.16 -2.28 -5.18
N SER A 27 20.40 -1.47 -4.43
CA SER A 27 18.99 -1.80 -4.11
C SER A 27 18.12 -1.48 -5.30
N ALA A 28 17.13 -2.33 -5.57
CA ALA A 28 16.01 -1.91 -6.37
C ALA A 28 15.31 -0.73 -5.67
N PRO A 29 15.10 0.41 -6.36
CA PRO A 29 14.36 1.52 -5.78
C PRO A 29 12.94 1.09 -5.41
N CYS A 30 12.43 1.65 -4.33
CA CYS A 30 11.05 1.43 -3.91
C CYS A 30 10.31 2.76 -3.73
N ARG A 31 8.98 2.67 -3.75
CA ARG A 31 8.14 3.83 -3.41
C ARG A 31 8.33 4.17 -1.94
N LEU A 32 8.44 5.44 -1.62
CA LEU A 32 8.53 5.98 -0.26
C LEU A 32 7.38 5.42 0.60
N GLY A 33 7.75 4.80 1.71
CA GLY A 33 6.89 4.11 2.68
C GLY A 33 6.64 2.64 2.37
N LYS A 34 7.07 2.12 1.22
CA LYS A 34 6.90 0.70 0.88
C LYS A 34 7.73 -0.19 1.79
N SER A 35 9.01 0.11 1.98
CA SER A 35 9.92 -0.74 2.77
C SER A 35 9.53 -0.73 4.25
N LEU A 36 9.14 0.42 4.79
CA LEU A 36 8.57 0.53 6.14
C LEU A 36 7.32 -0.33 6.31
N LEU A 37 6.37 -0.27 5.37
CA LEU A 37 5.14 -1.07 5.45
C LEU A 37 5.39 -2.57 5.27
N ASP A 38 6.31 -2.95 4.40
CA ASP A 38 6.72 -4.34 4.21
C ASP A 38 7.33 -4.88 5.51
N PHE A 39 8.23 -4.10 6.15
CA PHE A 39 8.80 -4.43 7.46
C PHE A 39 7.74 -4.55 8.55
N ILE A 40 6.85 -3.56 8.73
CA ILE A 40 5.82 -3.54 9.80
C ILE A 40 4.89 -4.77 9.73
N TYR A 41 4.62 -5.26 8.53
CA TYR A 41 3.69 -6.39 8.32
C TYR A 41 4.38 -7.71 8.03
N MET A 42 5.70 -7.76 8.16
CA MET A 42 6.49 -8.97 8.01
C MET A 42 6.27 -9.92 9.18
N ASP A 43 6.24 -11.22 8.89
CA ASP A 43 6.24 -12.26 9.92
C ASP A 43 7.68 -12.55 10.33
N LEU A 44 8.18 -11.80 11.32
CA LEU A 44 9.58 -11.90 11.78
C LEU A 44 9.92 -13.30 12.28
N LYS A 45 8.97 -14.00 12.90
CA LYS A 45 9.19 -15.37 13.41
C LYS A 45 9.43 -16.37 12.29
N LYS A 46 8.73 -16.21 11.16
CA LYS A 46 8.97 -17.02 9.96
C LYS A 46 10.31 -16.66 9.31
N VAL A 47 10.58 -15.37 9.17
CA VAL A 47 11.77 -14.86 8.47
C VAL A 47 13.06 -15.21 9.19
N CYS A 48 13.08 -15.14 10.53
CA CYS A 48 14.27 -15.52 11.30
C CYS A 48 14.54 -17.04 11.31
N LEU A 49 13.67 -17.89 10.76
CA LEU A 49 13.98 -19.32 10.58
C LEU A 49 14.75 -19.60 9.28
N GLU A 50 14.75 -18.65 8.33
CA GLU A 50 15.32 -18.79 6.99
C GLU A 50 16.23 -17.59 6.70
N THR A 51 17.55 -17.77 6.77
CA THR A 51 18.54 -16.68 6.62
C THR A 51 18.40 -15.88 5.32
N GLU A 52 17.96 -16.51 4.22
CA GLU A 52 17.73 -15.86 2.94
C GLU A 52 16.57 -14.83 2.99
N GLN A 53 15.57 -15.01 3.87
CA GLN A 53 14.43 -14.11 3.96
C GLN A 53 14.76 -12.79 4.70
N VAL A 54 15.85 -12.74 5.46
CA VAL A 54 16.24 -11.53 6.22
C VAL A 54 16.62 -10.38 5.27
N GLN A 55 17.26 -10.69 4.14
CA GLN A 55 17.62 -9.69 3.12
C GLN A 55 16.38 -9.08 2.46
N GLU A 56 15.26 -9.79 2.42
CA GLU A 56 13.99 -9.32 1.87
C GLU A 56 13.21 -8.43 2.84
N MET A 57 13.59 -8.40 4.12
CA MET A 57 12.88 -7.67 5.17
C MET A 57 12.83 -6.17 4.92
N HIS A 58 13.95 -5.62 4.51
CA HIS A 58 14.11 -4.21 4.22
C HIS A 58 15.35 -4.02 3.34
N PRO A 59 15.38 -3.06 2.40
CA PRO A 59 16.56 -2.80 1.56
C PRO A 59 17.85 -2.51 2.32
N TYR A 60 17.77 -2.18 3.61
CA TYR A 60 18.91 -2.04 4.53
C TYR A 60 19.70 -3.36 4.70
N PHE A 61 19.01 -4.51 4.70
CA PHE A 61 19.63 -5.82 4.93
C PHE A 61 20.15 -6.48 3.66
N SER A 62 19.86 -5.95 2.48
CA SER A 62 20.24 -6.53 1.18
C SER A 62 21.74 -6.75 0.99
N SER A 63 22.57 -5.94 1.66
CA SER A 63 24.04 -5.97 1.59
C SER A 63 24.67 -6.78 2.73
N TRP A 64 23.85 -7.35 3.61
CA TRP A 64 24.34 -8.15 4.73
C TRP A 64 24.77 -9.52 4.24
N ASN A 65 25.94 -9.98 4.71
CA ASN A 65 26.43 -11.32 4.48
C ASN A 65 25.83 -12.32 5.48
N ASP A 66 25.96 -13.61 5.19
CA ASP A 66 25.37 -14.69 5.99
C ASP A 66 25.83 -14.67 7.45
N GLU A 67 27.09 -14.34 7.73
CA GLU A 67 27.65 -14.23 9.09
C GLU A 67 26.95 -13.13 9.91
N ARG A 68 26.71 -11.97 9.29
CA ARG A 68 26.01 -10.85 9.95
C ARG A 68 24.52 -11.16 10.14
N ILE A 69 23.91 -11.90 9.22
CA ILE A 69 22.52 -12.36 9.34
C ILE A 69 22.39 -13.39 10.47
N GLN A 70 23.32 -14.33 10.59
CA GLN A 70 23.35 -15.32 11.69
C GLN A 70 23.45 -14.64 13.07
N THR A 71 24.09 -13.48 13.14
CA THR A 71 24.18 -12.69 14.37
C THR A 71 22.81 -12.17 14.85
N LEU A 72 21.85 -11.93 13.94
CA LEU A 72 20.47 -11.56 14.29
C LEU A 72 19.67 -12.73 14.86
N THR A 73 20.01 -13.96 14.47
CA THR A 73 19.23 -15.17 14.74
C THR A 73 19.68 -15.91 15.98
N ILE A 74 20.95 -15.76 16.37
CA ILE A 74 21.60 -16.57 17.43
C ILE A 74 21.69 -15.82 18.78
N LYS A 75 21.51 -14.49 18.81
CA LYS A 75 21.74 -13.67 20.02
C LYS A 75 20.49 -13.51 20.89
N ASP A 76 20.23 -14.52 21.73
CA ASP A 76 19.48 -14.42 23.00
C ASP A 76 20.43 -14.46 24.23
N CYS A 77 21.74 -14.26 24.04
CA CYS A 77 22.71 -14.29 25.14
C CYS A 77 23.48 -12.98 25.28
N ASP A 78 23.47 -12.47 26.51
CA ASP A 78 24.22 -11.34 27.05
C ASP A 78 25.67 -11.31 26.55
N ASP A 79 25.99 -10.44 25.59
CA ASP A 79 27.34 -9.91 25.45
C ASP A 79 27.39 -8.60 24.63
N ASP A 80 28.12 -7.64 25.19
CA ASP A 80 28.08 -6.19 24.95
C ASP A 80 28.88 -5.75 23.69
N ALA A 81 28.64 -6.39 22.54
CA ALA A 81 29.35 -6.03 21.30
C ALA A 81 28.50 -6.10 20.01
N SER A 82 28.10 -4.88 19.60
CA SER A 82 28.17 -4.28 18.25
C SER A 82 27.11 -4.54 17.17
N THR A 83 25.96 -5.13 17.48
CA THR A 83 24.72 -4.88 16.71
C THR A 83 23.51 -5.05 17.62
N ASP A 84 22.87 -3.94 18.00
CA ASP A 84 21.68 -3.82 18.88
C ASP A 84 20.37 -4.43 18.32
N LEU A 85 20.43 -5.10 17.18
CA LEU A 85 19.23 -5.54 16.47
C LEU A 85 18.90 -7.00 16.82
N THR A 86 18.11 -7.21 17.87
CA THR A 86 17.57 -8.54 18.24
C THR A 86 16.19 -8.74 17.63
N LEU A 87 15.68 -9.98 17.60
CA LEU A 87 14.29 -10.25 17.20
C LEU A 87 13.29 -9.48 18.06
N GLY A 88 13.51 -9.45 19.38
CA GLY A 88 12.69 -8.67 20.30
C GLY A 88 12.70 -7.17 19.97
N LYS A 89 13.86 -6.62 19.61
CA LYS A 89 13.96 -5.22 19.16
C LYS A 89 13.23 -4.98 17.84
N LEU A 90 13.29 -5.90 16.89
CA LEU A 90 12.55 -5.79 15.63
C LEU A 90 11.03 -5.81 15.87
N GLU A 91 10.53 -6.68 16.75
CA GLU A 91 9.11 -6.74 17.14
C GLU A 91 8.67 -5.44 17.84
N GLU A 92 9.50 -4.90 18.73
CA GLU A 92 9.29 -3.58 19.38
C GLU A 92 9.16 -2.48 18.32
N LEU A 93 10.10 -2.43 17.36
CA LEU A 93 10.08 -1.44 16.26
C LEU A 93 8.83 -1.59 15.38
N GLN A 94 8.39 -2.81 15.04
CA GLN A 94 7.12 -3.01 14.33
C GLN A 94 5.94 -2.39 15.08
N GLY A 95 5.90 -2.55 16.41
CA GLY A 95 4.88 -1.97 17.29
C GLY A 95 4.90 -0.44 17.28
N ILE A 96 6.07 0.14 17.52
CA ILE A 96 6.29 1.60 17.56
C ILE A 96 5.88 2.23 16.23
N TYR A 97 6.43 1.78 15.10
CA TYR A 97 6.15 2.40 13.81
C TYR A 97 4.70 2.21 13.36
N LYS A 98 4.06 1.10 13.74
CA LYS A 98 2.62 0.92 13.51
C LYS A 98 1.79 1.97 14.27
N LYS A 99 2.17 2.31 15.51
CA LYS A 99 1.52 3.37 16.30
C LYS A 99 1.77 4.77 15.73
N LEU A 100 3.00 5.04 15.28
CA LEU A 100 3.34 6.30 14.59
C LEU A 100 2.50 6.49 13.32
N LEU A 101 2.35 5.43 12.50
CA LEU A 101 1.51 5.47 11.30
C LEU A 101 0.02 5.62 11.63
N ASP A 102 -0.45 4.99 12.71
CA ASP A 102 -1.83 5.13 13.15
C ASP A 102 -2.16 6.57 13.53
N ALA A 103 -1.28 7.22 14.29
CA ALA A 103 -1.40 8.64 14.62
C ALA A 103 -1.29 9.55 13.39
N LEU A 104 -0.47 9.19 12.40
CA LEU A 104 -0.37 9.91 11.13
C LEU A 104 -1.67 9.85 10.31
N VAL A 105 -2.38 8.72 10.34
CA VAL A 105 -3.60 8.49 9.55
C VAL A 105 -4.87 8.97 10.25
N HIS A 106 -4.99 8.71 11.55
CA HIS A 106 -6.20 8.98 12.33
C HIS A 106 -6.11 10.27 13.18
N GLY A 107 -4.91 10.82 13.34
CA GLY A 107 -4.65 12.04 14.09
C GLY A 107 -3.87 11.80 15.39
N PRO A 108 -3.35 12.87 16.02
CA PRO A 108 -2.44 12.78 17.15
C PRO A 108 -3.07 12.19 18.42
N SER A 109 -4.40 12.08 18.50
CA SER A 109 -5.10 11.45 19.64
C SER A 109 -4.80 9.96 19.77
N GLU A 110 -4.39 9.29 18.68
CA GLU A 110 -4.03 7.87 18.69
C GLU A 110 -2.55 7.63 19.09
N MET A 111 -1.77 8.70 19.28
CA MET A 111 -0.37 8.61 19.69
C MET A 111 -0.25 8.20 21.16
N ASN A 112 0.53 7.16 21.45
CA ASN A 112 0.86 6.77 22.82
C ASN A 112 2.18 7.38 23.29
N GLU A 113 2.41 7.36 24.61
CA GLU A 113 3.59 7.98 25.23
C GLU A 113 4.90 7.37 24.71
N GLU A 114 4.93 6.04 24.55
CA GLU A 114 6.09 5.29 24.08
C GLU A 114 6.51 5.70 22.66
N ALA A 115 5.58 5.68 21.70
CA ALA A 115 5.89 6.07 20.31
C ALA A 115 6.26 7.55 20.21
N ALA A 116 5.60 8.42 21.00
CA ALA A 116 5.94 9.83 21.07
C ALA A 116 7.36 10.04 21.61
N HIS A 117 7.74 9.38 22.72
CA HIS A 117 9.09 9.46 23.28
C HIS A 117 10.12 8.93 22.29
N TYR A 118 9.85 7.80 21.63
CA TYR A 118 10.74 7.26 20.60
C TYR A 118 10.96 8.28 19.48
N PHE A 119 9.89 8.80 18.90
CA PHE A 119 9.98 9.78 17.81
C PHE A 119 10.72 11.06 18.21
N LEU A 120 10.47 11.58 19.41
CA LEU A 120 11.08 12.83 19.88
C LEU A 120 12.54 12.67 20.31
N ARG A 121 12.93 11.50 20.82
CA ARG A 121 14.27 11.25 21.35
C ARG A 121 15.18 10.53 20.35
N HIS A 122 14.63 9.98 19.27
CA HIS A 122 15.45 9.28 18.27
C HIS A 122 16.50 10.25 17.72
N PRO A 123 17.79 9.94 17.93
CA PRO A 123 18.88 10.82 17.52
C PRO A 123 19.06 10.76 15.99
N PHE A 124 18.21 11.47 15.25
CA PHE A 124 18.29 11.51 13.79
C PHE A 124 19.31 12.57 13.33
N TYR A 125 20.58 12.17 13.22
CA TYR A 125 21.70 13.04 12.86
C TYR A 125 22.03 13.04 11.35
N SER A 126 21.04 13.23 10.48
CA SER A 126 21.32 13.35 9.04
C SER A 126 20.80 14.67 8.48
N SER A 127 21.70 15.62 8.24
CA SER A 127 21.43 16.72 7.32
C SER A 127 21.51 16.20 5.89
N GLY A 128 20.36 16.05 5.24
CA GLY A 128 20.32 15.65 3.84
C GLY A 128 21.13 16.60 2.96
N THR A 129 22.05 16.06 2.17
CA THR A 129 22.88 16.86 1.24
C THR A 129 22.27 16.82 -0.14
N LEU A 130 22.13 17.98 -0.78
CA LEU A 130 21.67 18.03 -2.16
C LEU A 130 22.78 17.56 -3.10
N VAL A 131 22.51 16.49 -3.84
CA VAL A 131 23.43 15.89 -4.83
C VAL A 131 22.76 15.81 -6.19
N ASN A 132 23.56 15.84 -7.25
CA ASN A 132 23.10 15.57 -8.61
C ASN A 132 23.62 14.20 -9.02
N GLN A 133 22.73 13.25 -9.31
CA GLN A 133 23.12 11.92 -9.79
C GLN A 133 22.48 11.60 -11.13
N THR A 134 23.21 10.83 -11.93
CA THR A 134 22.70 10.28 -13.17
C THR A 134 21.96 8.96 -12.89
N VAL A 135 20.63 8.98 -13.04
CA VAL A 135 19.78 7.79 -12.93
C VAL A 135 19.18 7.51 -14.30
N LYS A 136 19.45 6.32 -14.87
CA LYS A 136 18.97 5.92 -16.21
C LYS A 136 19.28 6.94 -17.32
N ASN A 137 20.48 7.50 -17.32
CA ASN A 137 20.96 8.53 -18.27
C ASN A 137 20.31 9.91 -18.13
N GLU A 138 19.56 10.17 -17.05
CA GLU A 138 19.02 11.49 -16.71
C GLU A 138 19.66 12.02 -15.42
N ASN A 139 20.06 13.28 -15.42
CA ASN A 139 20.57 13.93 -14.21
C ASN A 139 19.41 14.37 -13.32
N ARG A 140 19.41 13.89 -12.08
CA ARG A 140 18.37 14.13 -11.10
C ARG A 140 18.96 14.74 -9.83
N TRP A 141 18.28 15.76 -9.32
CA TRP A 141 18.60 16.34 -8.02
C TRP A 141 17.96 15.48 -6.93
N MET A 142 18.79 15.01 -6.00
CA MET A 142 18.39 14.11 -4.93
C MET A 142 18.95 14.59 -3.60
N ILE A 143 18.28 14.21 -2.52
CA ILE A 143 18.78 14.39 -1.16
C ILE A 143 19.49 13.09 -0.76
N ASP A 144 20.75 13.21 -0.38
CA ASP A 144 21.58 12.13 0.15
C ASP A 144 21.60 12.19 1.68
N TYR A 145 21.05 11.17 2.33
CA TYR A 145 21.06 10.98 3.77
C TYR A 145 22.16 10.00 4.18
N PHE A 146 22.91 10.35 5.22
CA PHE A 146 23.95 9.51 5.81
C PHE A 146 23.42 8.87 7.09
N LEU A 147 23.01 7.61 7.01
CA LEU A 147 22.32 6.90 8.09
C LEU A 147 23.23 5.88 8.76
N MET A 148 23.13 5.72 10.09
CA MET A 148 24.02 4.86 10.87
C MET A 148 23.51 3.43 11.03
N GLY A 149 22.21 3.19 10.82
CA GLY A 149 21.61 1.89 11.11
C GLY A 149 20.18 1.75 10.62
N PHE A 150 19.59 0.60 10.94
CA PHE A 150 18.24 0.24 10.49
C PHE A 150 17.17 1.19 11.02
N GLU A 151 17.24 1.54 12.31
CA GLU A 151 16.30 2.46 12.94
C GLU A 151 16.32 3.84 12.27
N ASP A 152 17.50 4.34 11.89
CA ASP A 152 17.63 5.59 11.13
C ASP A 152 16.97 5.48 9.75
N CYS A 153 17.08 4.33 9.08
CA CYS A 153 16.39 4.09 7.81
C CYS A 153 14.86 4.16 7.98
N LEU A 154 14.31 3.52 9.01
CA LEU A 154 12.89 3.56 9.31
C LEU A 154 12.42 4.97 9.68
N MET A 155 13.21 5.69 10.48
CA MET A 155 12.91 7.06 10.90
C MET A 155 12.98 8.03 9.72
N CYS A 156 13.99 7.90 8.86
CA CYS A 156 14.12 8.67 7.63
C CYS A 156 12.89 8.48 6.73
N GLU A 157 12.48 7.23 6.50
CA GLU A 157 11.31 6.92 5.68
C GLU A 157 10.04 7.54 6.27
N LEU A 158 9.82 7.43 7.58
CA LEU A 158 8.67 8.02 8.28
C LEU A 158 8.65 9.56 8.17
N ILE A 159 9.77 10.23 8.48
CA ILE A 159 9.87 11.70 8.43
C ILE A 159 9.61 12.20 7.00
N GLU A 160 10.14 11.52 6.00
CA GLU A 160 9.95 11.90 4.61
C GLU A 160 8.53 11.63 4.12
N MET A 161 7.88 10.56 4.59
CA MET A 161 6.46 10.35 4.37
C MET A 161 5.63 11.50 4.95
N MET A 162 5.96 11.99 6.15
CA MET A 162 5.28 13.13 6.77
C MET A 162 5.54 14.43 5.99
N ARG A 163 6.81 14.73 5.67
CA ARG A 163 7.23 15.96 4.98
C ARG A 163 6.59 16.09 3.59
N ARG A 164 6.38 14.97 2.91
CA ARG A 164 5.79 14.92 1.56
C ARG A 164 4.29 14.66 1.56
N HIS A 165 3.65 14.62 2.73
CA HIS A 165 2.22 14.33 2.89
C HIS A 165 1.81 13.03 2.17
N GLN A 166 2.60 11.98 2.34
CA GLN A 166 2.40 10.71 1.65
C GLN A 166 1.00 10.16 1.96
N ASN A 167 0.25 9.80 0.91
CA ASN A 167 -1.12 9.32 1.08
C ASN A 167 -1.09 7.88 1.64
N ILE A 168 -1.51 7.70 2.89
CA ILE A 168 -1.55 6.41 3.56
C ILE A 168 -2.98 6.11 3.95
N LYS A 169 -3.45 4.89 3.68
CA LYS A 169 -4.81 4.46 4.00
C LYS A 169 -4.82 3.12 4.71
N VAL A 170 -5.88 2.85 5.47
CA VAL A 170 -6.21 1.52 5.98
C VAL A 170 -7.00 0.76 4.92
N CYS A 171 -6.54 -0.44 4.55
CA CYS A 171 -7.26 -1.28 3.60
C CYS A 171 -8.59 -1.76 4.18
N LYS A 172 -9.71 -1.49 3.49
CA LYS A 172 -11.05 -1.88 3.95
C LYS A 172 -11.31 -3.39 4.00
N ASN A 173 -10.43 -4.22 3.44
CA ASN A 173 -10.54 -5.68 3.50
C ASN A 173 -9.67 -6.30 4.60
N CYS A 174 -8.37 -5.98 4.66
CA CYS A 174 -7.43 -6.62 5.61
C CYS A 174 -7.06 -5.75 6.83
N GLY A 175 -7.52 -4.50 6.91
CA GLY A 175 -7.23 -3.60 8.04
C GLY A 175 -5.77 -3.12 8.15
N ARG A 176 -4.92 -3.43 7.16
CA ARG A 176 -3.51 -3.04 7.15
C ARG A 176 -3.32 -1.72 6.38
N PHE A 177 -2.37 -0.90 6.81
CA PHE A 177 -1.92 0.28 6.09
C PHE A 177 -1.39 -0.09 4.70
N PHE A 178 -1.61 0.82 3.75
CA PHE A 178 -1.08 0.74 2.40
C PHE A 178 -1.02 2.12 1.75
N ILE A 179 -0.16 2.25 0.74
CA ILE A 179 -0.02 3.47 -0.06
C ILE A 179 -0.75 3.24 -1.38
N PRO A 180 -1.91 3.88 -1.60
CA PRO A 180 -2.68 3.69 -2.82
C PRO A 180 -1.96 4.28 -4.03
N ARG A 181 -2.14 3.66 -5.20
CA ARG A 181 -1.66 4.25 -6.48
C ARG A 181 -2.47 5.47 -6.92
N ARG A 182 -3.73 5.55 -6.50
CA ARG A 182 -4.65 6.66 -6.76
C ARG A 182 -5.49 6.92 -5.51
N SER A 183 -5.83 8.17 -5.26
CA SER A 183 -6.59 8.59 -4.06
C SER A 183 -7.95 7.90 -3.90
N ASN A 184 -8.56 7.38 -4.97
CA ASN A 184 -9.84 6.67 -4.93
C ASN A 184 -9.73 5.15 -4.66
N VAL A 185 -8.52 4.62 -4.45
CA VAL A 185 -8.31 3.21 -4.12
C VAL A 185 -8.52 3.00 -2.62
N ASP A 186 -9.33 2.00 -2.26
CA ASP A 186 -9.71 1.66 -0.88
C ASP A 186 -9.17 0.29 -0.42
N TYR A 187 -8.57 -0.46 -1.35
CA TYR A 187 -8.06 -1.81 -1.12
C TYR A 187 -6.61 -1.93 -1.55
N CYS A 188 -5.79 -2.62 -0.75
CA CYS A 188 -4.43 -2.96 -1.13
C CYS A 188 -4.40 -4.11 -2.14
N THR A 189 -3.24 -4.36 -2.75
CA THR A 189 -3.04 -5.44 -3.73
C THR A 189 -2.39 -6.70 -3.13
N ARG A 190 -2.30 -6.80 -1.79
CA ARG A 190 -1.80 -8.02 -1.13
C ARG A 190 -2.75 -9.19 -1.41
N VAL A 191 -2.17 -10.36 -1.66
CA VAL A 191 -2.91 -11.62 -1.75
C VAL A 191 -3.60 -11.87 -0.41
N PHE A 192 -4.90 -12.14 -0.45
CA PHE A 192 -5.74 -12.29 0.74
C PHE A 192 -6.25 -13.72 0.92
N SER A 193 -6.59 -14.41 -0.16
CA SER A 193 -7.14 -15.76 -0.13
C SER A 193 -6.22 -16.79 -0.77
N SER A 194 -6.38 -18.05 -0.39
CA SER A 194 -5.58 -19.20 -0.85
C SER A 194 -5.68 -19.47 -2.36
N ASP A 195 -6.75 -18.99 -3.01
CA ASP A 195 -6.94 -19.01 -4.47
C ASP A 195 -6.22 -17.86 -5.20
N GLY A 196 -5.39 -17.08 -4.50
CA GLY A 196 -4.53 -16.05 -5.07
C GLY A 196 -5.20 -14.69 -5.27
N LYS A 197 -6.46 -14.51 -4.86
CA LYS A 197 -7.15 -13.22 -5.01
C LYS A 197 -6.58 -12.17 -4.06
N THR A 198 -6.46 -10.94 -4.55
CA THR A 198 -5.99 -9.81 -3.76
C THR A 198 -7.10 -9.20 -2.91
N CYS A 199 -6.71 -8.38 -1.93
CA CYS A 199 -7.67 -7.58 -1.16
C CYS A 199 -8.56 -6.70 -2.05
N ALA A 200 -8.04 -6.22 -3.18
CA ALA A 200 -8.82 -5.46 -4.16
C ALA A 200 -9.88 -6.33 -4.84
N ASP A 201 -9.52 -7.51 -5.33
CA ASP A 201 -10.44 -8.43 -6.01
C ASP A 201 -11.60 -8.83 -5.08
N VAL A 202 -11.27 -9.22 -3.84
CA VAL A 202 -12.23 -9.62 -2.82
C VAL A 202 -13.07 -8.42 -2.36
N GLY A 203 -12.41 -7.29 -2.10
CA GLY A 203 -13.04 -6.07 -1.59
C GLY A 203 -14.06 -5.49 -2.57
N TYR A 204 -13.67 -5.29 -3.83
CA TYR A 204 -14.58 -4.77 -4.85
C TYR A 204 -15.73 -5.72 -5.14
N THR A 205 -15.50 -7.04 -5.15
CA THR A 205 -16.58 -8.04 -5.30
C THR A 205 -17.58 -7.94 -4.15
N LYS A 206 -17.11 -7.91 -2.89
CA LYS A 206 -17.99 -7.77 -1.72
C LYS A 206 -18.74 -6.44 -1.70
N THR A 207 -18.09 -5.32 -2.04
CA THR A 207 -18.76 -4.01 -2.13
C THR A 207 -19.81 -4.03 -3.22
N PHE A 208 -19.46 -4.53 -4.41
CA PHE A 208 -20.40 -4.66 -5.51
C PHE A 208 -21.60 -5.52 -5.10
N GLU A 209 -21.37 -6.69 -4.51
CA GLU A 209 -22.45 -7.54 -4.01
C GLU A 209 -23.30 -6.85 -2.94
N LYS A 210 -22.72 -6.11 -1.99
CA LYS A 210 -23.48 -5.41 -0.95
C LYS A 210 -24.32 -4.26 -1.53
N THR A 211 -23.74 -3.44 -2.41
CA THR A 211 -24.42 -2.31 -3.04
C THR A 211 -25.51 -2.79 -3.98
N VAL A 212 -25.22 -3.82 -4.78
CA VAL A 212 -26.22 -4.45 -5.67
C VAL A 212 -27.28 -5.18 -4.86
N LYS A 213 -26.94 -5.96 -3.83
CA LYS A 213 -27.94 -6.66 -2.97
C LYS A 213 -28.90 -5.69 -2.29
N LYS A 214 -28.47 -4.49 -1.93
CA LYS A 214 -29.32 -3.47 -1.30
C LYS A 214 -30.13 -2.63 -2.28
N ASP A 215 -29.72 -2.56 -3.55
CA ASP A 215 -30.39 -1.77 -4.58
C ASP A 215 -31.11 -2.69 -5.58
N GLU A 216 -32.35 -3.03 -5.25
CA GLU A 216 -33.20 -3.86 -6.11
C GLU A 216 -33.42 -3.25 -7.50
N LEU A 217 -33.44 -1.91 -7.60
CA LEU A 217 -33.58 -1.19 -8.86
C LEU A 217 -32.32 -1.33 -9.71
N LEU A 218 -31.14 -1.17 -9.11
CA LEU A 218 -29.86 -1.38 -9.78
C LEU A 218 -29.68 -2.85 -10.21
N GLN A 219 -30.17 -3.82 -9.42
CA GLN A 219 -30.20 -5.23 -9.83
C GLN A 219 -31.04 -5.46 -11.08
N ALA A 220 -32.28 -4.94 -11.08
CA ALA A 220 -33.18 -5.07 -12.22
C ALA A 220 -32.57 -4.43 -13.47
N TYR A 221 -32.04 -3.21 -13.33
CA TYR A 221 -31.34 -2.49 -14.40
C TYR A 221 -30.13 -3.28 -14.92
N THR A 222 -29.27 -3.80 -14.04
CA THR A 222 -28.06 -4.53 -14.46
C THR A 222 -28.40 -5.83 -15.20
N ARG A 223 -29.46 -6.53 -14.77
CA ARG A 223 -29.96 -7.73 -15.47
C ARG A 223 -30.51 -7.38 -16.85
N ALA A 224 -31.30 -6.31 -16.94
CA ALA A 224 -31.84 -5.83 -18.21
C ALA A 224 -30.72 -5.36 -19.16
N TYR A 225 -29.74 -4.60 -18.66
CA TYR A 225 -28.59 -4.14 -19.45
C TYR A 225 -27.84 -5.30 -20.10
N LYS A 226 -27.51 -6.34 -19.32
CA LYS A 226 -26.83 -7.54 -19.85
C LYS A 226 -27.70 -8.25 -20.91
N ALA A 227 -29.01 -8.33 -20.68
CA ALA A 227 -29.93 -8.96 -21.63
C ALA A 227 -30.00 -8.17 -22.94
N HIS A 228 -30.19 -6.85 -22.90
CA HIS A 228 -30.24 -5.96 -24.07
C HIS A 228 -28.91 -5.91 -24.83
N TYR A 229 -27.79 -5.81 -24.11
CA TYR A 229 -26.45 -5.85 -24.70
C TYR A 229 -26.20 -7.17 -25.45
N ALA A 230 -26.69 -8.29 -24.91
CA ALA A 230 -26.65 -9.57 -25.61
C ALA A 230 -27.57 -9.62 -26.85
N ARG A 231 -28.71 -8.89 -26.88
CA ARG A 231 -29.56 -8.77 -28.09
C ARG A 231 -28.88 -7.94 -29.19
N MET A 232 -28.00 -7.01 -28.82
CA MET A 232 -27.23 -6.19 -29.76
C MET A 232 -26.00 -6.94 -30.32
N THR A 233 -25.25 -7.61 -29.45
CA THR A 233 -23.92 -8.15 -29.81
C THR A 233 -23.94 -9.59 -30.32
N LYS A 234 -24.95 -10.40 -29.96
CA LYS A 234 -25.01 -11.82 -30.36
C LYS A 234 -26.05 -12.05 -31.44
N PRO A 235 -25.68 -12.59 -32.62
CA PRO A 235 -26.63 -12.92 -33.67
C PRO A 235 -27.67 -13.93 -33.21
N ARG A 236 -28.94 -13.53 -33.20
CA ARG A 236 -30.07 -14.44 -32.95
C ARG A 236 -30.50 -15.13 -34.24
N LYS A 237 -30.59 -16.46 -34.20
CA LYS A 237 -31.06 -17.28 -35.33
C LYS A 237 -32.56 -17.17 -35.64
N LYS A 238 -33.37 -16.67 -34.68
CA LYS A 238 -34.85 -16.69 -34.76
C LYS A 238 -35.54 -15.33 -34.52
N ALA A 239 -34.78 -14.26 -34.29
CA ALA A 239 -35.33 -12.92 -34.04
C ALA A 239 -34.35 -11.87 -34.54
N ALA A 240 -34.86 -10.68 -34.88
CA ALA A 240 -34.01 -9.54 -35.21
C ALA A 240 -33.11 -9.19 -34.02
N ASN A 241 -31.85 -8.86 -34.31
CA ASN A 241 -30.95 -8.27 -33.31
C ASN A 241 -31.35 -6.82 -33.08
N MET A 242 -31.16 -6.37 -31.84
CA MET A 242 -31.33 -4.95 -31.50
C MET A 242 -30.23 -4.15 -32.21
N SER A 243 -30.57 -3.03 -32.84
CA SER A 243 -29.56 -2.14 -33.42
C SER A 243 -28.78 -1.42 -32.31
N ARG A 244 -27.66 -0.80 -32.67
CA ARG A 244 -26.87 -0.02 -31.71
C ARG A 244 -27.62 1.22 -31.25
N GLU A 245 -28.33 1.86 -32.17
CA GLU A 245 -29.13 3.07 -31.93
C GLU A 245 -30.31 2.76 -30.99
N GLU A 246 -30.99 1.63 -31.20
CA GLU A 246 -32.06 1.16 -30.31
C GLU A 246 -31.54 0.86 -28.90
N PHE A 247 -30.35 0.26 -28.80
CA PHE A 247 -29.70 0.00 -27.51
C PHE A 247 -29.31 1.29 -26.79
N GLU A 248 -28.76 2.28 -27.50
CA GLU A 248 -28.37 3.56 -26.92
C GLU A 248 -29.58 4.38 -26.46
N ALA A 249 -30.67 4.38 -27.24
CA ALA A 249 -31.93 5.00 -26.84
C ALA A 249 -32.51 4.35 -25.57
N TRP A 250 -32.60 3.02 -25.55
CA TRP A 250 -33.02 2.27 -24.37
C TRP A 250 -32.11 2.52 -23.17
N TYR A 251 -30.78 2.54 -23.35
CA TYR A 251 -29.81 2.76 -22.28
C TYR A 251 -29.99 4.13 -21.62
N LYS A 252 -30.27 5.16 -22.42
CA LYS A 252 -30.51 6.52 -21.91
C LYS A 252 -31.79 6.57 -21.08
N GLU A 253 -32.90 6.05 -21.61
CA GLU A 253 -34.18 5.98 -20.90
C GLU A 253 -34.10 5.12 -19.64
N ALA A 254 -33.40 3.99 -19.70
CA ALA A 254 -33.22 3.11 -18.55
C ALA A 254 -32.40 3.77 -17.44
N LYS A 255 -31.37 4.55 -17.78
CA LYS A 255 -30.56 5.28 -16.82
C LYS A 255 -31.32 6.44 -16.18
N GLU A 256 -32.11 7.18 -16.97
CA GLU A 256 -32.99 8.25 -16.46
C GLU A 256 -34.09 7.68 -15.55
N GLY A 257 -34.74 6.58 -15.95
CA GLY A 257 -35.75 5.89 -15.15
C GLY A 257 -35.21 5.34 -13.83
N LEU A 258 -33.96 4.84 -13.81
CA LEU A 258 -33.30 4.39 -12.58
C LEU A 258 -33.17 5.54 -11.57
N GLU A 259 -32.78 6.72 -12.05
CA GLU A 259 -32.59 7.90 -11.21
C GLU A 259 -33.95 8.42 -10.70
N LEU A 260 -34.98 8.46 -11.55
CA LEU A 260 -36.33 8.83 -11.15
C LEU A 260 -36.93 7.88 -10.12
N ALA A 261 -36.74 6.57 -10.28
CA ALA A 261 -37.21 5.56 -9.33
C ALA A 261 -36.48 5.66 -7.98
N ARG A 262 -35.17 5.96 -7.98
CA ARG A 262 -34.41 6.21 -6.75
C ARG A 262 -34.85 7.49 -6.02
N GLN A 263 -35.28 8.50 -6.75
CA GLN A 263 -35.83 9.75 -6.20
C GLN A 263 -37.30 9.62 -5.75
N GLY A 264 -37.92 8.44 -5.91
CA GLY A 264 -39.33 8.21 -5.58
C GLY A 264 -40.33 8.90 -6.53
N LYS A 265 -39.87 9.40 -7.68
CA LYS A 265 -40.71 10.07 -8.70
C LYS A 265 -41.33 9.11 -9.71
N LEU A 266 -40.83 7.88 -9.75
CA LEU A 266 -41.33 6.78 -10.58
C LEU A 266 -41.55 5.58 -9.67
N ASP A 267 -42.66 4.88 -9.85
CA ASP A 267 -42.92 3.67 -9.08
C ASP A 267 -41.84 2.60 -9.38
N PRO A 268 -41.18 2.04 -8.34
CA PRO A 268 -40.13 1.04 -8.51
C PRO A 268 -40.57 -0.22 -9.27
N GLU A 269 -41.82 -0.67 -9.11
CA GLU A 269 -42.31 -1.88 -9.78
C GLU A 269 -42.67 -1.61 -11.24
N ASP A 270 -43.27 -0.47 -11.54
CA ASP A 270 -43.53 -0.04 -12.93
C ASP A 270 -42.22 0.05 -13.72
N TYR A 271 -41.16 0.61 -13.11
CA TYR A 271 -39.83 0.64 -13.72
C TYR A 271 -39.25 -0.76 -13.95
N LYS A 272 -39.35 -1.65 -12.96
CA LYS A 272 -38.88 -3.05 -13.08
C LYS A 272 -39.64 -3.82 -14.17
N VAL A 273 -40.93 -3.54 -14.37
CA VAL A 273 -41.74 -4.12 -15.46
C VAL A 273 -41.33 -3.55 -16.82
N TRP A 274 -41.10 -2.25 -16.92
CA TRP A 274 -40.65 -1.60 -18.14
C TRP A 274 -39.29 -2.14 -18.61
N LEU A 275 -38.33 -2.34 -17.69
CA LEU A 275 -37.00 -2.90 -17.99
C LEU A 275 -37.01 -4.31 -18.60
N LYS A 276 -38.13 -5.06 -18.48
CA LYS A 276 -38.24 -6.43 -19.01
C LYS A 276 -38.73 -6.50 -20.46
N LYS A 277 -39.26 -5.39 -21.00
CA LYS A 277 -39.71 -5.29 -22.39
C LYS A 277 -38.49 -5.29 -23.33
#